data_AF-A0A249T301-F1
#
_entry.id   AF-A0A249T301-F1
#
_cell.length_a   1.000
_cell.length_b   1.000
_cell.length_c   1.000
_cell.angle_alpha   90.00
_cell.angle_beta   90.00
_cell.angle_gamma   90.00
#
_symmetry.space_group_name_H-M   'P 1'
#
loop_
_entity.id
_entity.type
_entity.pdbx_description
1 polymer ?
#
loop_
_entity_poly.entity_id
_entity_poly.type
_entity_poly.pdbx_seq_one_letter_code
_entity_poly.pdbx_strand_id
1 'polypeptide(L)'
;MMHYLLNLCLALVLCVPALAQKPANELHFTSSIQQIITVYKGTIFVNGKKAYQLQNDIINYKSKRNRLIEDGKSVFLFLEVDASPKKNRLYVFNIEHSRADSVLSTISSDVKDWDRDGQLEFGGSEVALPHPSPDSIYYLPSKFYEIKKGKLTYDAELTETTDKKVNGVFLTEPLDNKGNCCKAIPKAKKRS
;
A
#
# COMPACT_ATOMS: atom_id res chain seq x y z
N MET A 1 20.74 53.70 25.97
CA MET A 1 20.45 53.59 24.52
C MET A 1 21.17 52.41 23.82
N MET A 2 22.10 51.70 24.48
CA MET A 2 22.93 50.65 23.87
C MET A 2 22.41 49.20 24.08
N HIS A 3 21.45 48.98 24.99
CA HIS A 3 20.89 47.64 25.26
C HIS A 3 19.76 47.22 24.32
N TYR A 4 19.09 48.17 23.67
CA TYR A 4 18.01 47.85 22.72
C TYR A 4 18.52 47.33 21.36
N LEU A 5 19.73 47.73 20.96
CA LEU A 5 20.38 47.26 19.73
C LEU A 5 20.83 45.80 19.80
N LEU A 6 21.25 45.33 20.99
CA LEU A 6 21.69 43.94 21.19
C LEU A 6 20.52 42.94 21.10
N ASN A 7 19.35 43.33 21.63
CA ASN A 7 18.14 42.49 21.59
C ASN A 7 17.52 42.40 20.19
N LEU A 8 17.71 43.41 19.34
CA LEU A 8 17.24 43.38 17.95
C LEU A 8 18.06 42.42 17.08
N CYS A 9 19.37 42.30 17.34
CA CYS A 9 20.23 41.35 16.64
C CYS A 9 19.94 39.89 17.02
N LEU A 10 19.50 39.63 18.26
CA LEU A 10 19.14 38.27 18.70
C LEU A 10 17.82 37.78 18.07
N ALA A 11 16.89 38.69 17.77
CA ALA A 11 15.62 38.35 17.12
C ALA A 11 15.76 38.03 15.62
N LEU A 12 16.80 38.54 14.95
CA LEU A 12 17.04 38.29 13.53
C LEU A 12 17.66 36.91 13.23
N VAL A 13 18.27 36.24 14.22
CA VAL A 13 18.88 34.91 14.06
C VAL A 13 17.85 33.77 14.13
N LEU A 14 16.63 34.04 14.61
CA LEU A 14 15.54 33.05 14.61
C LEU A 14 14.79 32.95 13.27
N CYS A 15 15.10 33.82 12.31
CA CYS A 15 14.63 33.70 10.93
C CYS A 15 15.52 32.72 10.15
N VAL A 16 15.61 31.48 10.61
CA VAL A 16 16.17 30.40 9.80
C VAL A 16 15.29 30.27 8.55
N PRO A 17 15.86 30.26 7.32
CA PRO A 17 15.06 30.04 6.14
C PRO A 17 14.37 28.69 6.32
N ALA A 18 13.04 28.70 6.30
CA ALA A 18 12.27 27.48 6.12
C ALA A 18 12.73 26.88 4.79
N LEU A 19 13.66 25.94 4.84
CA LEU A 19 14.08 25.18 3.68
C LEU A 19 12.82 24.51 3.16
N ALA A 20 12.28 25.06 2.07
CA ALA A 20 11.13 24.50 1.39
C ALA A 20 11.51 23.07 1.01
N GLN A 21 11.00 22.11 1.79
CA GLN A 21 11.21 20.70 1.52
C GLN A 21 10.62 20.44 0.14
N LYS A 22 11.49 20.11 -0.83
CA LYS A 22 11.05 19.73 -2.16
C LYS A 22 10.03 18.59 -2.00
N PRO A 23 8.90 18.63 -2.72
CA PRO A 23 7.91 17.57 -2.62
C PRO A 23 8.59 16.24 -2.95
N ALA A 24 8.43 15.24 -2.08
CA ALA A 24 8.91 13.89 -2.34
C ALA A 24 8.24 13.40 -3.63
N ASN A 25 9.01 13.31 -4.70
CA ASN A 25 8.58 12.89 -6.04
C ASN A 25 9.52 11.82 -6.61
N GLU A 26 10.39 11.28 -5.75
CA GLU A 26 11.31 10.21 -6.07
C GLU A 26 11.44 9.23 -4.91
N LEU A 27 11.69 7.97 -5.23
CA LEU A 27 12.07 6.92 -4.29
C LEU A 27 13.36 6.29 -4.78
N HIS A 28 14.23 5.93 -3.84
CA HIS A 28 15.46 5.20 -4.11
C HIS A 28 15.54 3.99 -3.21
N PHE A 29 15.80 2.84 -3.82
CA PHE A 29 16.03 1.58 -3.15
C PHE A 29 17.28 0.93 -3.71
N THR A 30 17.97 0.18 -2.86
CA THR A 30 19.09 -0.67 -3.26
C THR A 30 18.81 -2.07 -2.77
N SER A 31 18.82 -3.06 -3.68
CA SER A 31 18.65 -4.46 -3.30
C SER A 31 19.92 -5.04 -2.68
N SER A 32 19.82 -6.22 -2.04
CA SER A 32 20.97 -6.94 -1.48
C SER A 32 22.01 -7.31 -2.53
N ILE A 33 21.59 -7.47 -3.79
CA ILE A 33 22.47 -7.72 -4.94
C ILE A 33 22.90 -6.43 -5.66
N GLN A 34 22.83 -5.29 -4.99
CA GLN A 34 23.28 -3.97 -5.46
C GLN A 34 22.56 -3.46 -6.73
N GLN A 35 21.34 -3.94 -7.01
CA GLN A 35 20.52 -3.26 -8.02
C GLN A 35 20.01 -1.95 -7.43
N ILE A 36 20.11 -0.89 -8.23
CA ILE A 36 19.59 0.44 -7.88
C ILE A 36 18.22 0.59 -8.52
N ILE A 37 17.18 0.67 -7.69
CA ILE A 37 15.81 0.90 -8.13
C ILE A 37 15.44 2.34 -7.80
N THR A 38 15.14 3.13 -8.83
CA THR A 38 14.67 4.50 -8.67
C THR A 38 13.25 4.59 -9.21
N VAL A 39 12.34 5.20 -8.44
CA VAL A 39 10.99 5.51 -8.92
C VAL A 39 10.87 7.02 -9.00
N TYR A 40 10.60 7.55 -10.19
CA TYR A 40 10.49 8.99 -10.42
C TYR A 40 9.36 9.26 -11.40
N LYS A 41 8.42 10.12 -11.01
CA LYS A 41 7.27 10.53 -11.83
C LYS A 41 6.52 9.36 -12.49
N GLY A 42 6.25 8.31 -11.73
CA GLY A 42 5.55 7.12 -12.23
C GLY A 42 6.40 6.20 -13.11
N THR A 43 7.69 6.48 -13.29
CA THR A 43 8.64 5.62 -14.01
C THR A 43 9.48 4.83 -13.01
N ILE A 44 9.58 3.52 -13.22
CA ILE A 44 10.51 2.65 -12.50
C ILE A 44 11.77 2.50 -13.34
N PHE A 45 12.91 2.82 -12.76
CA PHE A 45 14.24 2.60 -13.32
C PHE A 45 14.95 1.52 -12.51
N VAL A 46 15.63 0.61 -13.20
CA VAL A 46 16.49 -0.41 -12.59
C VAL A 46 17.88 -0.27 -13.20
N ASN A 47 18.89 -0.01 -12.35
CA ASN A 47 20.27 0.30 -12.75
C ASN A 47 20.34 1.42 -13.81
N GLY A 48 19.53 2.47 -13.63
CA GLY A 48 19.45 3.62 -14.52
C GLY A 48 18.69 3.39 -15.84
N LYS A 49 18.27 2.15 -16.13
CA LYS A 49 17.46 1.84 -17.32
C LYS A 49 15.98 1.90 -16.98
N LYS A 50 15.18 2.53 -17.84
CA LYS A 50 13.71 2.52 -17.72
C LYS A 50 13.22 1.07 -17.80
N ALA A 51 12.57 0.62 -16.73
CA ALA A 51 12.07 -0.74 -16.59
C ALA A 51 10.54 -0.81 -16.72
N TYR A 52 9.82 0.18 -16.21
CA TYR A 52 8.36 0.25 -16.29
C TYR A 52 7.86 1.71 -16.25
N GLN A 53 6.69 1.97 -16.83
CA GLN A 53 6.02 3.28 -16.79
C GLN A 53 4.55 3.09 -16.42
N LEU A 54 4.12 3.72 -15.33
CA LEU A 54 2.70 3.84 -15.03
C LEU A 54 2.05 4.80 -16.03
N GLN A 55 0.79 4.55 -16.39
CA GLN A 55 0.02 5.42 -17.26
C GLN A 55 -0.09 6.85 -16.69
N ASN A 56 -0.27 6.96 -15.38
CA ASN A 56 -0.34 8.21 -14.64
C ASN A 56 0.55 8.12 -13.39
N ASP A 57 1.13 9.25 -12.96
CA ASP A 57 1.87 9.34 -11.70
C ASP A 57 0.90 9.52 -10.52
N ILE A 58 0.38 8.41 -10.04
CA ILE A 58 -0.55 8.32 -8.90
C ILE A 58 0.15 7.79 -7.64
N ILE A 59 1.48 7.80 -7.60
CA ILE A 59 2.25 7.21 -6.51
C ILE A 59 2.21 8.15 -5.30
N ASN A 60 1.89 7.58 -4.13
CA ASN A 60 2.04 8.28 -2.86
C ASN A 60 3.50 8.16 -2.38
N TYR A 61 4.41 8.99 -2.90
CA TYR A 61 5.85 8.94 -2.58
C TYR A 61 6.18 9.04 -1.08
N LYS A 62 5.32 9.66 -0.29
CA LYS A 62 5.52 9.80 1.17
C LYS A 62 5.12 8.55 1.96
N SER A 63 4.51 7.55 1.31
CA SER A 63 4.02 6.36 1.98
C SER A 63 5.17 5.51 2.53
N LYS A 64 5.07 5.13 3.80
CA LYS A 64 5.98 4.15 4.43
C LYS A 64 5.79 2.72 3.88
N ARG A 65 4.72 2.48 3.13
CA ARG A 65 4.44 1.21 2.45
C ARG A 65 5.21 1.06 1.15
N ASN A 66 5.80 2.15 0.65
CA ASN A 66 6.76 2.07 -0.44
C ASN A 66 8.03 1.43 0.10
N ARG A 67 8.32 0.20 -0.35
CA ARG A 67 9.49 -0.55 0.13
C ARG A 67 9.91 -1.61 -0.86
N LEU A 68 11.17 -1.98 -0.75
CA LEU A 68 11.68 -3.21 -1.32
C LEU A 68 11.53 -4.34 -0.29
N ILE A 69 11.09 -5.51 -0.73
CA ILE A 69 11.10 -6.74 0.06
C ILE A 69 11.84 -7.80 -0.72
N GLU A 70 12.75 -8.47 -0.05
CA GLU A 70 13.53 -9.54 -0.65
C GLU A 70 13.22 -10.84 0.07
N ASP A 71 12.94 -11.89 -0.72
CA ASP A 71 12.76 -13.24 -0.20
C ASP A 71 13.51 -14.22 -1.11
N GLY A 72 14.61 -14.77 -0.58
CA GLY A 72 15.57 -15.55 -1.35
C GLY A 72 16.22 -14.72 -2.47
N LYS A 73 15.94 -15.10 -3.73
CA LYS A 73 16.45 -14.40 -4.92
C LYS A 73 15.45 -13.41 -5.53
N SER A 74 14.22 -13.40 -5.00
CA SER A 74 13.15 -12.55 -5.52
C SER A 74 13.18 -11.20 -4.85
N VAL A 75 13.02 -10.14 -5.64
CA VAL A 75 13.00 -8.75 -5.18
C VAL A 75 11.65 -8.15 -5.56
N PHE A 76 10.86 -7.77 -4.58
CA PHE A 76 9.54 -7.19 -4.76
C PHE A 76 9.55 -5.70 -4.39
N LEU A 77 9.20 -4.85 -5.36
CA LEU A 77 8.97 -3.43 -5.12
C LEU A 77 7.49 -3.19 -4.86
N PHE A 78 7.19 -2.67 -3.68
CA PHE A 78 5.86 -2.26 -3.27
C PHE A 78 5.72 -0.75 -3.44
N LEU A 79 4.66 -0.32 -4.12
CA LEU A 79 4.32 1.09 -4.32
C LEU A 79 2.87 1.33 -3.93
N GLU A 80 2.64 2.21 -2.95
CA GLU A 80 1.31 2.69 -2.64
C GLU A 80 0.90 3.75 -3.67
N VAL A 81 -0.28 3.55 -4.26
CA VAL A 81 -0.87 4.46 -5.23
C VAL A 81 -2.23 4.96 -4.74
N ASP A 82 -2.54 6.21 -5.07
CA ASP A 82 -3.86 6.79 -4.85
C ASP A 82 -4.89 6.10 -5.76
N ALA A 83 -6.03 5.74 -5.18
CA ALA A 83 -7.16 5.16 -5.88
C ALA A 83 -8.49 5.81 -5.47
N SER A 84 -8.42 7.05 -4.98
CA SER A 84 -9.59 7.85 -4.61
C SER A 84 -10.69 7.79 -5.67
N PRO A 85 -11.97 7.60 -5.28
CA PRO A 85 -12.50 7.60 -3.90
C PRO A 85 -12.38 6.27 -3.15
N LYS A 86 -11.79 5.22 -3.75
CA LYS A 86 -11.58 3.92 -3.08
C LYS A 86 -10.34 3.96 -2.19
N LYS A 87 -10.12 2.90 -1.40
CA LYS A 87 -8.85 2.77 -0.67
C LYS A 87 -7.68 2.73 -1.65
N ASN A 88 -6.59 3.38 -1.27
CA ASN A 88 -5.31 3.30 -1.96
C ASN A 88 -4.95 1.85 -2.28
N ARG A 89 -4.21 1.65 -3.37
CA ARG A 89 -3.76 0.33 -3.81
C ARG A 89 -2.28 0.16 -3.53
N LEU A 90 -1.88 -1.08 -3.34
CA LEU A 90 -0.49 -1.48 -3.28
C LEU A 90 -0.18 -2.22 -4.59
N TYR A 91 0.59 -1.58 -5.44
CA TYR A 91 1.13 -2.22 -6.65
C TYR A 91 2.42 -2.93 -6.28
N VAL A 92 2.53 -4.17 -6.71
CA VAL A 92 3.69 -5.02 -6.44
C VAL A 92 4.34 -5.38 -7.77
N PHE A 93 5.63 -5.07 -7.87
CA PHE A 93 6.45 -5.38 -9.02
C PHE A 93 7.51 -6.40 -8.63
N ASN A 94 7.69 -7.43 -9.45
CA ASN A 94 8.89 -8.27 -9.37
C ASN A 94 10.02 -7.57 -10.13
N ILE A 95 11.17 -7.38 -9.47
CA ILE A 95 12.35 -6.74 -10.03
C ILE A 95 13.36 -7.81 -10.39
N GLU A 96 13.73 -7.89 -11.67
CA GLU A 96 14.68 -8.87 -12.15
C GLU A 96 15.61 -8.24 -13.19
N HIS A 97 16.93 -8.27 -12.92
CA HIS A 97 17.97 -7.64 -13.73
C HIS A 97 17.72 -6.15 -14.03
N SER A 98 17.10 -5.84 -15.18
CA SER A 98 16.74 -4.48 -15.62
C SER A 98 15.25 -4.35 -15.95
N ARG A 99 14.42 -5.27 -15.45
CA ARG A 99 12.98 -5.33 -15.66
C ARG A 99 12.23 -5.13 -14.36
N ALA A 100 11.01 -4.62 -14.49
CA ALA A 100 10.05 -4.48 -13.41
C ALA A 100 8.69 -4.96 -13.93
N ASP A 101 8.30 -6.16 -13.53
CA ASP A 101 7.06 -6.80 -13.97
C ASP A 101 5.97 -6.59 -12.93
N SER A 102 4.86 -5.96 -13.31
CA SER A 102 3.69 -5.84 -12.41
C SER A 102 3.10 -7.22 -12.17
N VAL A 103 3.16 -7.70 -10.93
CA VAL A 103 2.72 -9.06 -10.57
C VAL A 103 1.41 -9.06 -9.78
N LEU A 104 1.11 -7.96 -9.07
CA LEU A 104 -0.07 -7.90 -8.22
C LEU A 104 -0.52 -6.45 -7.96
N SER A 105 -1.83 -6.28 -7.77
CA SER A 105 -2.43 -5.07 -7.23
C SER A 105 -3.45 -5.46 -6.18
N THR A 106 -3.31 -4.92 -4.97
CA THR A 106 -4.21 -5.21 -3.83
C THR A 106 -4.56 -3.95 -3.05
N ILE A 107 -5.46 -4.05 -2.08
CA ILE A 107 -5.76 -2.94 -1.16
C ILE A 107 -4.51 -2.61 -0.36
N SER A 108 -4.20 -1.31 -0.24
CA SER A 108 -3.04 -0.87 0.51
C SER A 108 -3.17 -1.20 1.99
N SER A 109 -2.15 -1.88 2.50
CA SER A 109 -2.01 -2.28 3.89
C SER A 109 -0.53 -2.24 4.26
N ASP A 110 -0.26 -2.35 5.56
CA ASP A 110 1.09 -2.63 6.00
C ASP A 110 1.49 -4.04 5.54
N VAL A 111 2.78 -4.22 5.25
CA VAL A 111 3.37 -5.52 4.91
C VAL A 111 4.12 -6.03 6.13
N LYS A 112 3.53 -7.01 6.82
CA LYS A 112 4.03 -7.52 8.11
C LYS A 112 3.52 -8.93 8.35
N ASP A 113 4.16 -9.61 9.29
CA ASP A 113 3.77 -10.91 9.81
C ASP A 113 2.59 -10.76 10.79
N TRP A 114 1.38 -11.09 10.34
CA TRP A 114 0.12 -10.94 11.10
C TRP A 114 -0.17 -12.13 12.00
N ASP A 115 0.17 -13.34 11.56
CA ASP A 115 -0.12 -14.60 12.25
C ASP A 115 1.09 -15.20 13.00
N ARG A 116 2.27 -14.57 12.85
CA ARG A 116 3.54 -14.90 13.51
C ARG A 116 4.17 -16.20 13.00
N ASP A 117 3.93 -16.55 11.75
CA ASP A 117 4.52 -17.73 11.11
C ASP A 117 5.89 -17.43 10.43
N GLY A 118 6.32 -16.17 10.48
CA GLY A 118 7.57 -15.68 9.89
C GLY A 118 7.46 -15.29 8.42
N GLN A 119 6.29 -15.39 7.81
CA GLN A 119 6.01 -14.81 6.50
C GLN A 119 5.49 -13.38 6.64
N LEU A 120 5.49 -12.63 5.54
CA LEU A 120 4.95 -11.29 5.51
C LEU A 120 3.66 -11.30 4.69
N GLU A 121 2.55 -10.88 5.30
CA GLU A 121 1.27 -10.77 4.62
C GLU A 121 0.89 -9.31 4.34
N PHE A 122 0.10 -9.14 3.29
CA PHE A 122 -0.39 -7.85 2.84
C PHE A 122 -1.69 -8.00 2.06
N GLY A 123 -2.43 -6.92 1.93
CA GLY A 123 -3.75 -6.89 1.32
C GLY A 123 -4.84 -6.48 2.31
N GLY A 124 -6.10 -6.65 1.91
CA GLY A 124 -7.22 -6.22 2.72
C GLY A 124 -8.53 -6.16 1.98
N SER A 125 -9.50 -5.48 2.60
CA SER A 125 -10.85 -5.25 2.06
C SER A 125 -11.10 -3.76 1.80
N GLU A 126 -12.08 -3.48 0.93
CA GLU A 126 -12.58 -2.13 0.71
C GLU A 126 -13.32 -1.55 1.93
N VAL A 127 -13.73 -0.28 1.84
CA VAL A 127 -14.62 0.35 2.82
C VAL A 127 -16.05 -0.15 2.63
N ALA A 128 -16.77 -0.32 3.75
CA ALA A 128 -18.19 -0.64 3.74
C ALA A 128 -19.00 0.46 3.05
N LEU A 129 -19.77 0.09 2.03
CA LEU A 129 -20.78 0.97 1.47
C LEU A 129 -22.07 0.89 2.31
N PRO A 130 -22.78 2.01 2.51
CA PRO A 130 -24.07 1.98 3.17
C PRO A 130 -25.07 1.16 2.33
N HIS A 131 -25.89 0.38 3.01
CA HIS A 131 -26.94 -0.41 2.39
C HIS A 131 -28.31 0.23 2.69
N PRO A 132 -29.27 0.26 1.73
CA PRO A 132 -30.58 0.91 1.95
C PRO A 132 -31.40 0.28 3.09
N SER A 133 -31.31 -1.04 3.26
CA SER A 133 -31.90 -1.75 4.40
C SER A 133 -31.01 -1.63 5.65
N PRO A 134 -31.56 -1.25 6.82
CA PRO A 134 -30.79 -1.09 8.06
C PRO A 134 -30.25 -2.42 8.62
N ASP A 135 -30.87 -3.53 8.25
CA ASP A 135 -30.54 -4.88 8.73
C ASP A 135 -29.59 -5.64 7.80
N SER A 136 -29.10 -4.98 6.75
CA SER A 136 -28.23 -5.62 5.75
C SER A 136 -27.00 -4.77 5.47
N ILE A 137 -25.96 -5.43 5.00
CA ILE A 137 -24.74 -4.80 4.48
C ILE A 137 -24.37 -5.48 3.17
N TYR A 138 -23.62 -4.78 2.31
CA TYR A 138 -22.95 -5.47 1.20
C TYR A 138 -21.76 -6.25 1.74
N TYR A 139 -21.58 -7.49 1.27
CA TYR A 139 -20.41 -8.29 1.58
C TYR A 139 -19.14 -7.55 1.15
N LEU A 140 -18.12 -7.53 2.01
CA LEU A 140 -16.85 -6.88 1.72
C LEU A 140 -15.77 -7.95 1.57
N PRO A 141 -15.46 -8.40 0.34
CA PRO A 141 -14.43 -9.39 0.14
C PRO A 141 -13.08 -8.78 0.51
N SER A 142 -12.32 -9.48 1.36
CA SER A 142 -10.89 -9.22 1.52
C SER A 142 -10.07 -10.12 0.59
N LYS A 143 -8.85 -9.69 0.30
CA LYS A 143 -7.82 -10.54 -0.32
C LYS A 143 -6.48 -10.26 0.32
N PHE A 144 -5.91 -11.29 0.91
CA PHE A 144 -4.56 -11.27 1.47
C PHE A 144 -3.63 -12.17 0.69
N TYR A 145 -2.35 -11.82 0.73
CA TYR A 145 -1.27 -12.55 0.10
C TYR A 145 -0.10 -12.61 1.06
N GLU A 146 0.59 -13.75 1.08
CA GLU A 146 1.83 -13.98 1.82
C GLU A 146 3.02 -13.97 0.85
N ILE A 147 4.19 -13.56 1.34
CA ILE A 147 5.47 -13.71 0.62
C ILE A 147 6.13 -14.97 1.14
N LYS A 148 6.31 -15.98 0.28
CA LYS A 148 6.83 -17.29 0.69
C LYS A 148 7.68 -17.93 -0.41
N LYS A 149 8.95 -18.22 -0.08
CA LYS A 149 9.91 -18.89 -0.98
C LYS A 149 10.07 -18.17 -2.34
N GLY A 150 10.16 -16.84 -2.28
CA GLY A 150 10.34 -15.95 -3.42
C GLY A 150 9.08 -15.80 -4.28
N LYS A 151 7.89 -16.10 -3.75
CA LYS A 151 6.61 -16.01 -4.46
C LYS A 151 5.57 -15.26 -3.63
N LEU A 152 4.62 -14.65 -4.32
CA LEU A 152 3.41 -14.09 -3.72
C LEU A 152 2.31 -15.14 -3.84
N THR A 153 1.80 -15.65 -2.72
CA THR A 153 0.74 -16.66 -2.70
C THR A 153 -0.51 -16.09 -2.03
N TYR A 154 -1.68 -16.51 -2.52
CA TYR A 154 -2.94 -16.12 -1.90
C TYR A 154 -3.07 -16.79 -0.53
N ASP A 155 -3.33 -15.98 0.49
CA ASP A 155 -3.55 -16.45 1.85
C ASP A 155 -5.05 -16.61 2.10
N ALA A 156 -5.51 -17.84 1.93
CA ALA A 156 -6.91 -18.21 2.11
C ALA A 156 -7.35 -18.14 3.57
N GLU A 157 -6.47 -18.51 4.52
CA GLU A 157 -6.80 -18.60 5.94
C GLU A 157 -6.99 -17.20 6.54
N LEU A 158 -6.06 -16.29 6.29
CA LEU A 158 -6.18 -14.89 6.73
C LEU A 158 -7.36 -14.19 6.05
N THR A 159 -7.60 -14.48 4.77
CA THR A 159 -8.76 -13.94 4.04
C THR A 159 -10.08 -14.41 4.65
N GLU A 160 -10.26 -15.72 4.86
CA GLU A 160 -11.48 -16.27 5.44
C GLU A 160 -11.71 -15.77 6.87
N THR A 161 -10.65 -15.75 7.68
CA THR A 161 -10.71 -15.26 9.07
C THR A 161 -11.07 -13.78 9.12
N THR A 162 -10.49 -12.97 8.23
CA THR A 162 -10.80 -11.54 8.14
C THR A 162 -12.22 -11.30 7.65
N ASP A 163 -12.68 -12.05 6.64
CA ASP A 163 -14.03 -11.92 6.12
C ASP A 163 -15.06 -12.31 7.18
N LYS A 164 -14.87 -13.42 7.90
CA LYS A 164 -15.71 -13.78 9.05
C LYS A 164 -15.72 -12.70 10.13
N LYS A 165 -14.58 -12.06 10.39
CA LYS A 165 -14.47 -10.97 11.38
C LYS A 165 -15.19 -9.69 10.93
N VAL A 166 -15.07 -9.31 9.65
CA VAL A 166 -15.60 -8.05 9.12
C VAL A 166 -17.08 -8.17 8.75
N ASN A 167 -17.44 -9.25 8.07
CA ASN A 167 -18.77 -9.50 7.51
C ASN A 167 -19.64 -10.39 8.41
N GLY A 168 -19.06 -11.11 9.37
CA GLY A 168 -19.76 -12.12 10.18
C GLY A 168 -19.90 -13.48 9.51
N VAL A 169 -19.55 -13.58 8.22
CA VAL A 169 -19.61 -14.79 7.39
C VAL A 169 -18.53 -14.72 6.31
N PHE A 170 -18.08 -15.87 5.83
CA PHE A 170 -17.25 -15.97 4.63
C PHE A 170 -18.08 -16.52 3.48
N LEU A 171 -17.99 -15.87 2.31
CA LEU A 171 -18.63 -16.30 1.08
C LEU A 171 -17.57 -16.63 0.04
N THR A 172 -17.58 -17.87 -0.46
CA THR A 172 -16.73 -18.29 -1.59
C THR A 172 -17.09 -17.54 -2.88
N GLU A 173 -18.37 -17.17 -3.04
CA GLU A 173 -18.89 -16.41 -4.16
C GLU A 173 -19.51 -15.09 -3.68
N PRO A 174 -18.73 -13.99 -3.62
CA PRO A 174 -19.17 -12.72 -3.05
C PRO A 174 -19.99 -11.84 -4.03
N LEU A 175 -20.04 -12.21 -5.31
CA LEU A 175 -20.72 -11.44 -6.37
C LEU A 175 -22.22 -11.73 -6.40
N ASP A 176 -23.06 -10.73 -6.65
CA ASP A 176 -24.50 -10.93 -6.80
C ASP A 176 -24.85 -11.75 -8.06
N ASN A 177 -26.15 -12.06 -8.24
CA ASN A 177 -26.64 -12.84 -9.39
C ASN A 177 -26.39 -12.17 -10.76
N LYS A 178 -25.95 -10.90 -10.78
CA LYS A 178 -25.59 -10.14 -11.97
C LYS A 178 -24.06 -10.02 -12.13
N GLY A 179 -23.28 -10.68 -11.28
CA GLY A 179 -21.82 -10.61 -11.26
C GLY A 179 -21.25 -9.33 -10.64
N ASN A 180 -22.08 -8.49 -10.03
CA ASN A 180 -21.63 -7.25 -9.42
C ASN A 180 -21.21 -7.49 -7.97
N CYS A 181 -20.11 -6.87 -7.57
CA CYS A 181 -19.80 -6.78 -6.15
C CYS A 181 -20.81 -5.82 -5.48
N CYS A 182 -21.51 -6.24 -4.41
CA CYS A 182 -21.42 -7.55 -3.75
C CYS A 182 -22.77 -8.00 -3.20
N LYS A 183 -22.91 -9.30 -2.90
CA LYS A 183 -24.14 -9.88 -2.29
C LYS A 183 -24.50 -9.12 -1.01
N ALA A 184 -25.78 -8.84 -0.82
CA ALA A 184 -26.29 -8.35 0.45
C ALA A 184 -26.32 -9.50 1.46
N ILE A 185 -25.82 -9.24 2.67
CA ILE A 185 -25.83 -10.17 3.79
C ILE A 185 -26.49 -9.52 5.01
N PRO A 186 -27.06 -10.30 5.94
CA PRO A 186 -27.55 -9.77 7.20
C PRO A 186 -26.43 -9.08 7.99
N LYS A 187 -26.72 -7.93 8.58
CA LYS A 187 -25.78 -7.25 9.47
C LYS A 187 -25.52 -8.13 10.70
N ALA A 188 -24.26 -8.43 10.99
CA ALA A 188 -23.90 -9.23 12.15
C ALA A 188 -24.39 -8.56 13.46
N LYS A 189 -25.09 -9.31 14.32
CA LYS A 189 -25.68 -8.79 15.58
C LYS A 189 -24.66 -8.30 16.62
N LYS A 190 -23.36 -8.54 16.41
CA LYS A 190 -22.28 -8.06 17.30
C LYS A 190 -21.50 -6.93 16.64
N ARG A 191 -21.99 -5.70 16.82
CA ARG A 191 -21.17 -4.49 16.85
C ARG A 191 -21.72 -3.59 17.96
N SER A 192 -21.28 -3.87 19.19
CA SER A 192 -21.26 -2.92 20.29
C SER A 192 -19.86 -2.33 20.39
#